data_AF-A0A1J4V7F7-F1
#
_entry.id   AF-A0A1J4V7F7-F1
#
_cell.length_a   1.000
_cell.length_b   1.000
_cell.length_c   1.000
_cell.angle_alpha   90.00
_cell.angle_beta   90.00
_cell.angle_gamma   90.00
#
_symmetry.space_group_name_H-M   'P 1'
#
loop_
_entity.id
_entity.type
_entity.pdbx_description
1 polymer ?
#
loop_
_entity_poly.entity_id
_entity_poly.type
_entity_poly.pdbx_seq_one_letter_code
_entity_poly.pdbx_strand_id
1 'polypeptide(L)'
;MNKTVLATVVFLQDKKGRFCLAPKKQNVHKEGAELKDTKKWNGYGGKQNQGETILETAIRELKDESGVVGKQEDLDLVARISFFGQETKVVNPI
;
A
#
# COMPACT_ATOMS: atom_id res chain seq x y z
N MET A 1 -3.64 22.94 5.51
CA MET A 1 -3.78 21.74 6.37
C MET A 1 -3.15 20.57 5.64
N ASN A 2 -2.24 19.83 6.27
CA ASN A 2 -1.70 18.61 5.65
C ASN A 2 -2.83 17.58 5.52
N LYS A 3 -3.17 17.20 4.29
CA LYS A 3 -4.21 16.22 4.02
C LYS A 3 -3.69 14.84 4.41
N THR A 4 -4.35 14.20 5.39
CA THR A 4 -4.12 12.79 5.68
C THR A 4 -4.50 11.97 4.45
N VAL A 5 -3.57 11.15 3.97
CA VAL A 5 -3.82 10.19 2.90
C VAL A 5 -3.97 8.82 3.54
N LEU A 6 -5.09 8.16 3.29
CA LEU A 6 -5.28 6.76 3.65
C LEU A 6 -5.02 5.87 2.43
N ALA A 7 -4.46 4.70 2.68
CA ALA A 7 -4.15 3.72 1.66
C ALA A 7 -4.28 2.31 2.24
N THR A 8 -4.48 1.33 1.36
CA THR A 8 -4.63 -0.08 1.69
C THR A 8 -3.46 -0.89 1.18
N VAL A 9 -3.23 -2.03 1.82
CA VAL A 9 -2.40 -3.13 1.31
C VAL A 9 -3.11 -4.42 1.69
N VAL A 10 -3.35 -5.28 0.71
CA VAL A 10 -4.08 -6.54 0.81
C VAL A 10 -3.16 -7.68 0.39
N PHE A 11 -3.11 -8.73 1.20
CA PHE A 11 -2.39 -9.95 0.89
C PHE A 11 -3.40 -11.08 0.69
N LEU A 12 -3.31 -11.77 -0.44
CA LEU A 12 -4.03 -13.02 -0.64
C LEU A 12 -3.26 -14.14 0.05
N GLN A 13 -3.94 -14.90 0.91
CA GLN A 13 -3.36 -16.06 1.57
C GLN A 13 -3.93 -17.35 0.96
N ASP A 14 -3.07 -18.31 0.62
CA ASP A 14 -3.53 -19.63 0.20
C ASP A 14 -3.82 -20.54 1.41
N LYS A 15 -4.38 -21.72 1.14
CA LYS A 15 -4.69 -22.73 2.19
C LYS A 15 -3.47 -23.26 2.95
N LYS A 16 -2.25 -22.97 2.48
CA LYS A 16 -0.99 -23.35 3.13
C LYS A 16 -0.39 -22.18 3.92
N GLY A 17 -1.10 -21.06 4.04
CA GLY A 17 -0.64 -19.88 4.77
C GLY A 17 0.32 -18.99 4.00
N ARG A 18 0.56 -19.24 2.71
CA ARG A 18 1.50 -18.45 1.89
C ARG A 18 0.81 -17.19 1.37
N PHE A 19 1.53 -16.07 1.38
CA PHE A 19 1.01 -14.80 0.90
C PHE A 19 1.44 -14.50 -0.54
N CYS A 20 0.51 -14.05 -1.36
CA CYS A 20 0.81 -13.52 -2.68
C CYS A 20 1.38 -12.10 -2.55
N LEU A 21 2.50 -11.86 -3.23
CA LEU A 21 3.10 -10.54 -3.34
C LEU A 21 3.01 -10.03 -4.78
N ALA A 22 2.80 -8.73 -4.93
CA ALA A 22 2.80 -7.99 -6.17
C ALA A 22 4.08 -7.14 -6.31
N PRO A 23 4.70 -7.08 -7.50
CA PRO A 23 5.79 -6.13 -7.74
C PRO A 23 5.21 -4.71 -7.72
N LYS A 24 5.88 -3.77 -7.05
CA LYS A 24 5.39 -2.38 -7.00
C LYS A 24 5.42 -1.77 -8.41
N LYS A 25 4.26 -1.31 -8.89
CA LYS A 25 4.11 -0.66 -10.21
C LYS A 25 4.75 0.74 -10.28
N GLN A 26 4.83 1.44 -9.16
CA GLN A 26 5.33 2.81 -9.10
C GLN A 26 6.22 3.04 -7.87
N ASN A 27 7.18 3.94 -8.03
CA ASN A 27 8.04 4.39 -6.96
C ASN A 27 7.28 5.27 -5.97
N VAL A 28 7.65 5.19 -4.69
CA VAL A 28 7.23 6.21 -3.72
C VAL A 28 7.98 7.48 -4.10
N HIS A 29 7.26 8.48 -4.61
CA HIS A 29 7.81 9.80 -4.90
C HIS A 29 8.21 10.42 -3.56
N LYS A 30 9.50 10.39 -3.22
CA LYS A 30 10.08 11.36 -2.29
C LYS A 30 10.57 12.53 -3.14
N GLU A 31 10.27 13.75 -2.72
CA GLU A 31 10.90 14.94 -3.31
C GLU A 31 12.41 14.73 -3.40
N GLY A 32 12.97 14.85 -4.60
CA GLY A 32 14.40 14.73 -4.86
C GLY A 32 14.96 13.32 -5.07
N ALA A 33 14.15 12.25 -5.01
CA ALA A 33 14.64 10.90 -5.29
C ALA A 33 13.62 10.07 -6.09
N GLU A 34 13.89 9.90 -7.38
CA GLU A 34 13.24 8.89 -8.21
C GLU A 34 13.94 7.55 -7.94
N LEU A 35 13.27 6.65 -7.21
CA LEU A 35 13.78 5.29 -6.99
C LEU A 35 13.60 4.42 -8.24
N LYS A 36 14.18 4.78 -9.39
CA LYS A 36 14.15 3.94 -10.60
C LYS A 36 14.61 2.50 -10.28
N ASP A 37 13.88 1.52 -10.81
CA ASP A 37 14.19 0.07 -10.73
C ASP A 37 14.12 -0.59 -9.35
N THR A 38 13.23 -0.14 -8.45
CA THR A 38 13.02 -0.91 -7.23
C THR A 38 12.25 -2.22 -7.51
N LYS A 39 12.98 -3.34 -7.56
CA LYS A 39 12.44 -4.72 -7.51
C LYS A 39 11.80 -5.05 -6.15
N LYS A 40 10.95 -4.15 -5.64
CA LYS A 40 10.30 -4.28 -4.33
C LYS A 40 8.95 -4.95 -4.52
N TRP A 41 8.64 -5.86 -3.60
CA TRP A 41 7.40 -6.61 -3.53
C TRP A 41 6.56 -6.12 -2.35
N ASN A 42 5.24 -6.12 -2.49
CA ASN A 42 4.29 -5.81 -1.42
C ASN A 42 2.97 -6.58 -1.64
N GLY A 43 1.92 -6.30 -0.87
CA GLY A 43 0.55 -6.67 -1.24
C GLY A 43 -0.04 -5.71 -2.28
N TYR A 44 -1.24 -6.05 -2.76
CA TYR A 44 -2.03 -5.22 -3.67
C TYR A 44 -2.65 -4.04 -2.92
N GLY A 45 -2.74 -2.88 -3.54
CA GLY A 45 -3.37 -1.76 -2.85
C GLY A 45 -3.02 -0.39 -3.38
N GLY A 46 -3.73 0.60 -2.85
CA GLY A 46 -3.62 1.97 -3.33
C GLY A 46 -4.29 2.96 -2.40
N LYS A 47 -4.39 4.20 -2.86
CA LYS A 47 -4.93 5.32 -2.08
C LYS A 47 -6.46 5.27 -2.09
N GLN A 48 -7.06 5.70 -0.99
CA GLN A 48 -8.50 5.86 -0.87
C GLN A 48 -9.00 6.98 -1.80
N ASN A 49 -10.05 6.72 -2.57
CA ASN A 49 -10.74 7.74 -3.34
C ASN A 49 -11.76 8.49 -2.46
N GLN A 50 -12.19 9.68 -2.90
CA GLN A 50 -13.20 10.44 -2.18
C GLN A 50 -14.54 9.67 -2.15
N GLY A 51 -15.10 9.49 -0.96
CA GLY A 51 -16.38 8.82 -0.75
C GLY A 51 -16.28 7.31 -0.53
N GLU A 52 -15.11 6.70 -0.74
CA GLU A 52 -14.89 5.28 -0.41
C GLU A 52 -14.59 5.11 1.09
N THR A 53 -15.04 4.00 1.67
CA THR A 53 -14.48 3.44 2.89
C THR A 53 -13.15 2.73 2.60
N ILE A 54 -12.35 2.48 3.63
CA ILE A 54 -11.07 1.77 3.47
C ILE A 54 -11.26 0.33 2.99
N LEU A 55 -12.36 -0.32 3.37
CA LEU A 55 -12.67 -1.67 2.90
C LEU A 55 -13.08 -1.67 1.41
N GLU A 56 -13.86 -0.69 0.97
CA GLU A 56 -14.18 -0.52 -0.46
C GLU A 56 -12.93 -0.26 -1.29
N THR A 57 -12.03 0.61 -0.81
CA THR A 57 -10.72 0.84 -1.44
C THR A 57 -9.91 -0.46 -1.53
N ALA A 58 -9.87 -1.28 -0.47
CA ALA A 58 -9.15 -2.55 -0.47
C ALA A 58 -9.68 -3.53 -1.54
N ILE A 59 -11.01 -3.69 -1.65
CA ILE A 59 -11.64 -4.56 -2.63
C ILE A 59 -11.43 -4.06 -4.06
N ARG A 60 -11.59 -2.74 -4.29
CA ARG A 60 -11.37 -2.14 -5.61
C ARG A 60 -9.92 -2.32 -6.07
N GLU A 61 -8.96 -1.94 -5.24
CA GLU A 61 -7.54 -2.05 -5.60
C GLU A 61 -7.12 -3.51 -5.82
N LEU A 62 -7.59 -4.45 -4.99
CA LEU A 62 -7.34 -5.88 -5.20
C LEU A 62 -7.81 -6.32 -6.60
N LYS A 63 -9.04 -5.95 -6.97
CA LYS A 63 -9.61 -6.30 -8.28
C LYS A 63 -8.84 -5.64 -9.42
N ASP A 64 -8.57 -4.34 -9.32
CA ASP A 64 -7.92 -3.57 -10.39
C ASP A 64 -6.47 -4.03 -10.62
N GLU A 65 -5.78 -4.46 -9.56
CA GLU A 65 -4.38 -4.86 -9.66
C GLU A 65 -4.13 -6.34 -9.92
N SER A 66 -5.04 -7.22 -9.50
CA SER A 66 -4.86 -8.68 -9.57
C SER A 66 -5.94 -9.41 -10.38
N GLY A 67 -7.08 -8.77 -10.66
CA GLY A 67 -8.26 -9.41 -11.22
C GLY A 67 -9.08 -10.24 -10.22
N VAL A 68 -8.60 -10.42 -8.99
CA VAL A 68 -9.31 -11.19 -7.95
C VAL A 68 -10.45 -10.35 -7.37
N VAL A 69 -11.64 -10.96 -7.28
CA VAL A 69 -12.81 -10.35 -6.66
C VAL A 69 -12.98 -10.97 -5.27
N GLY A 70 -12.91 -10.13 -4.23
CA GLY A 70 -13.25 -10.49 -2.85
C GLY A 70 -14.43 -9.66 -2.36
N LYS A 71 -14.93 -10.00 -1.18
CA LYS A 71 -15.92 -9.22 -0.44
C LYS A 71 -15.30 -8.62 0.81
N GLN A 72 -15.96 -7.61 1.37
CA GLN A 72 -15.49 -6.98 2.61
C GLN A 72 -15.44 -7.98 3.78
N GLU A 73 -16.37 -8.94 3.83
CA GLU A 73 -16.38 -10.00 4.84
C GLU A 73 -15.20 -10.99 4.73
N ASP A 74 -14.48 -11.00 3.60
CA ASP A 74 -13.27 -11.82 3.41
C ASP A 74 -12.00 -11.13 3.92
N LEU A 75 -12.08 -9.85 4.33
CA LEU A 75 -10.92 -9.06 4.75
C LEU A 75 -10.71 -9.13 6.28
N ASP A 76 -9.54 -9.65 6.67
CA ASP A 76 -9.05 -9.57 8.04
C ASP A 76 -8.14 -8.35 8.23
N LEU A 77 -8.51 -7.44 9.15
CA LEU A 77 -7.66 -6.31 9.52
C LEU A 77 -6.46 -6.79 10.35
N VAL A 78 -5.31 -6.91 9.69
CA VAL A 78 -4.06 -7.36 10.33
C VAL A 78 -3.25 -6.25 10.98
N ALA A 79 -3.23 -5.03 10.42
CA ALA A 79 -2.46 -3.91 10.96
C ALA A 79 -2.96 -2.55 10.46
N ARG A 80 -2.68 -1.49 11.24
CA ARG A 80 -2.82 -0.10 10.82
C ARG A 80 -1.48 0.62 11.02
N ILE A 81 -0.88 1.09 9.93
CA ILE A 81 0.44 1.71 9.92
C ILE A 81 0.30 3.20 9.62
N SER A 82 0.87 4.04 10.48
CA SER A 82 0.91 5.49 10.30
C SER A 82 2.32 5.92 9.90
N PHE A 83 2.44 6.64 8.79
CA PHE A 83 3.68 7.27 8.38
C PHE A 83 3.61 8.76 8.72
N PHE A 84 4.55 9.23 9.53
CA PHE A 84 4.70 10.64 9.86
C PHE A 84 5.95 11.15 9.14
N GLY A 85 5.84 12.27 8.41
CA GLY A 85 7.00 12.90 7.80
C GLY A 85 7.93 13.39 8.89
N GLN A 86 9.07 12.72 9.07
CA GLN A 86 10.23 13.38 9.65
C GLN A 86 11.20 13.66 8.51
N GLU A 87 11.52 14.94 8.33
CA GLU A 87 12.69 15.38 7.59
C GLU A 87 13.89 14.57 8.09
N THR A 88 14.34 13.60 7.30
CA THR A 88 15.62 12.97 7.56
C THR A 88 16.69 13.97 7.13
N LYS A 89 17.02 14.94 7.99
CA LYS A 89 18.27 15.68 7.83
C LYS A 89 19.40 14.70 8.06
N VAL A 90 20.02 14.23 6.98
CA VAL A 90 21.31 13.57 7.05
C VAL A 90 22.31 14.63 7.50
N VAL A 91 22.60 14.68 8.80
CA VAL A 91 23.75 15.41 9.31
C VAL A 91 24.94 14.48 9.09
N ASN A 92 25.76 14.75 8.08
CA ASN A 92 27.06 14.09 7.97
C ASN A 92 27.92 14.53 9.16
N PRO A 93 28.49 13.62 9.95
CA PRO A 93 29.53 13.99 10.88
C PRO A 93 30.79 14.33 10.08
N ILE A 94 31.18 15.60 10.12
CA ILE A 94 32.59 16.02 10.03
C ILE A 94 32.88 16.76 11.32
#